data_AF-A0A4R1KVZ7-F1
#
_entry.id   AF-A0A4R1KVZ7-F1
#
_cell.length_a   1.000
_cell.length_b   1.000
_cell.length_c   1.000
_cell.angle_alpha   90.00
_cell.angle_beta   90.00
_cell.angle_gamma   90.00
#
_symmetry.space_group_name_H-M   'P 1'
#
loop_
_entity.id
_entity.type
_entity.pdbx_description
1 polymer ?
#
loop_
_entity_poly.entity_id
_entity_poly.type
_entity_poly.pdbx_seq_one_letter_code
_entity_poly.pdbx_strand_id
1 'polypeptide(L)'
;MDKQSQKLKERNLKNQQWVKNSTDKRGYIVGSILATIIALSPYLFYLHESVPSSQHWDTFLFSYNSRSWGDANLAMWILTGKLLPLLFLVIWFFTCRHWWYHAILVPITMYTFQIFSFFNDELNYLDQFQLLYLVPIMAIIVPSIYLIRAKIFNKINYADKSMEELEAEFMIKPKTLWGKIKQYF
;
A
#
# COMPACT_ATOMS: atom_id res chain seq x y z
N MET A 1 21.53 -33.82 -30.02
CA MET A 1 21.06 -32.46 -29.69
C MET A 1 20.91 -32.22 -28.18
N ASP A 2 21.20 -33.22 -27.33
CA ASP A 2 20.82 -33.21 -25.90
C ASP A 2 21.78 -32.50 -24.94
N LYS A 3 23.10 -32.52 -25.23
CA LYS A 3 24.10 -31.87 -24.36
C LYS A 3 23.96 -30.35 -24.28
N GLN A 4 23.51 -29.71 -25.37
CA GLN A 4 23.32 -28.26 -25.41
C GLN A 4 22.05 -27.84 -24.65
N SER A 5 20.98 -28.64 -24.77
CA SER A 5 19.74 -28.47 -24.02
C SER A 5 19.95 -28.66 -22.50
N GLN A 6 20.72 -29.67 -22.09
CA GLN A 6 21.07 -29.89 -20.67
C GLN A 6 21.89 -28.73 -20.09
N LYS A 7 22.92 -28.23 -20.80
CA LYS A 7 23.72 -27.06 -20.34
C LYS A 7 22.89 -25.78 -20.21
N LEU A 8 21.87 -25.60 -21.05
CA LEU A 8 20.94 -24.47 -20.96
C LEU A 8 20.04 -24.59 -19.73
N LYS A 9 19.54 -25.79 -19.43
CA LYS A 9 18.70 -26.06 -18.26
C LYS A 9 19.44 -25.80 -16.95
N GLU A 10 20.70 -26.25 -16.84
CA GLU A 10 21.55 -25.99 -15.67
C GLU A 10 21.86 -24.49 -15.47
N ARG A 11 22.13 -23.76 -16.56
CA ARG A 11 22.35 -22.31 -16.50
C ARG A 11 21.12 -21.56 -16.01
N ASN A 12 19.94 -21.94 -16.49
CA ASN A 12 18.67 -21.35 -16.06
C ASN A 12 18.37 -21.64 -14.59
N LEU A 13 18.64 -22.86 -14.11
CA LEU A 13 18.52 -23.22 -12.69
C LEU A 13 19.45 -22.39 -11.80
N LYS A 14 20.73 -22.25 -12.18
CA LYS A 14 21.69 -21.41 -11.44
C LYS A 14 21.29 -19.94 -11.43
N ASN A 15 20.80 -19.41 -12.54
CA ASN A 15 20.30 -18.03 -12.62
C ASN A 15 19.06 -17.82 -11.74
N GLN A 16 18.09 -18.74 -11.78
CA GLN A 16 16.91 -18.68 -10.91
C GLN A 16 17.29 -18.72 -9.43
N GLN A 17 18.25 -19.58 -9.06
CA GLN A 17 18.73 -19.70 -7.69
C GLN A 17 19.53 -18.47 -7.24
N TRP A 18 20.36 -17.88 -8.10
CA TRP A 18 21.08 -16.64 -7.83
C TRP A 18 20.14 -15.44 -7.67
N VAL A 19 19.14 -15.31 -8.55
CA VAL A 19 18.11 -14.27 -8.46
C VAL A 19 17.27 -14.44 -7.19
N LYS A 20 16.86 -15.66 -6.86
CA LYS A 20 16.13 -15.96 -5.62
C LYS A 20 16.95 -15.58 -4.38
N ASN A 21 18.21 -16.01 -4.30
CA ASN A 21 19.09 -15.72 -3.16
C ASN A 21 19.39 -14.22 -3.01
N SER A 22 19.56 -13.50 -4.12
CA SER A 22 19.82 -12.06 -4.10
C SER A 22 18.57 -11.26 -3.69
N THR A 23 17.39 -11.72 -4.09
CA THR A 23 16.09 -11.15 -3.70
C THR A 23 15.81 -11.39 -2.22
N ASP A 24 16.12 -12.59 -1.71
CA ASP A 24 15.97 -12.94 -0.29
C ASP A 24 16.85 -12.05 0.61
N LYS A 25 18.15 -11.91 0.29
CA LYS A 25 19.07 -11.07 1.08
C LYS A 25 18.60 -9.62 1.20
N ARG A 26 18.12 -9.02 0.10
CA ARG A 26 17.56 -7.66 0.12
C ARG A 26 16.26 -7.61 0.95
N GLY A 27 15.42 -8.63 0.85
CA GLY A 27 14.20 -8.77 1.64
C GLY A 27 14.48 -8.78 3.15
N TYR A 28 15.51 -9.51 3.59
CA TYR A 28 15.88 -9.57 5.01
C TYR A 28 16.42 -8.23 5.54
N ILE A 29 17.23 -7.50 4.77
CA ILE A 29 17.75 -6.19 5.18
C ILE A 29 16.60 -5.18 5.30
N VAL A 30 15.73 -5.11 4.29
CA VAL A 30 14.56 -4.20 4.33
C VAL A 30 13.63 -4.58 5.47
N GLY A 31 13.36 -5.87 5.67
CA GLY A 31 12.56 -6.36 6.79
C GLY A 31 13.15 -5.98 8.15
N SER A 32 14.46 -6.10 8.32
CA SER A 32 15.15 -5.70 9.55
C SER A 32 15.03 -4.21 9.83
N ILE A 33 15.22 -3.35 8.81
CA ILE A 33 15.08 -1.90 8.97
C ILE A 33 13.66 -1.53 9.40
N LEU A 34 12.65 -2.10 8.74
CA LEU A 34 11.25 -1.86 9.06
C LEU A 34 10.90 -2.35 10.47
N ALA A 35 11.40 -3.52 10.86
CA ALA A 35 11.20 -4.07 12.20
C ALA A 35 11.82 -3.16 13.27
N THR A 36 13.01 -2.61 13.03
CA THR A 36 13.64 -1.65 13.93
C THR A 36 12.82 -0.37 14.05
N ILE A 37 12.31 0.19 12.95
CA ILE A 37 11.46 1.39 12.97
C ILE A 37 10.19 1.14 13.81
N ILE A 38 9.54 -0.02 13.63
CA ILE A 38 8.35 -0.39 14.41
C ILE A 38 8.69 -0.59 15.89
N ALA A 39 9.81 -1.24 16.20
CA ALA A 39 10.27 -1.44 17.58
C ALA A 39 10.63 -0.12 18.29
N LEU A 40 11.09 0.87 17.54
CA LEU A 40 11.38 2.22 18.04
C LEU A 40 10.14 3.10 18.19
N SER A 41 8.94 2.62 17.84
CA SER A 41 7.73 3.42 17.92
C SER A 41 7.42 4.04 19.29
N PRO A 42 7.69 3.40 20.44
CA PRO A 42 7.49 4.06 21.72
C PRO A 42 8.39 5.30 21.86
N TYR A 43 9.66 5.20 21.44
CA TYR A 43 10.58 6.33 21.45
C TYR A 43 10.13 7.44 20.51
N LEU A 44 9.67 7.08 19.30
CA LEU A 44 9.11 8.05 18.35
C LEU A 44 7.89 8.78 18.93
N PHE A 45 7.06 8.08 19.70
CA PHE A 45 5.92 8.69 20.38
C PHE A 45 6.37 9.68 21.45
N TYR A 46 7.36 9.33 22.27
CA TYR A 46 7.88 10.20 23.33
C TYR A 46 8.73 11.38 22.86
N LEU A 47 9.07 11.48 21.56
CA LEU A 47 9.81 12.63 21.03
C LEU A 47 9.12 13.98 21.31
N HIS A 48 7.79 14.00 21.42
CA HIS A 48 7.06 15.22 21.77
C HIS A 48 7.46 15.79 23.14
N GLU A 49 7.92 14.96 24.10
CA GLU A 49 8.38 15.45 25.41
C GLU A 49 9.61 16.36 25.32
N SER A 50 10.40 16.25 24.26
CA SER A 50 11.54 17.14 24.01
C SER A 50 11.13 18.53 23.52
N VAL A 51 9.86 18.71 23.16
CA VAL A 51 9.30 19.97 22.66
C VAL A 51 8.88 20.83 23.87
N PRO A 52 9.26 22.11 23.92
CA PRO A 52 8.90 22.98 25.03
C PRO A 52 7.39 23.23 25.07
N SER A 53 6.85 23.41 26.28
CA SER A 53 5.43 23.78 26.48
C SER A 53 5.10 25.24 26.17
N SER A 54 5.99 25.93 25.43
CA SER A 54 5.79 27.32 25.00
C SER A 54 5.07 27.37 23.65
N GLN A 55 4.39 28.48 23.38
CA GLN A 55 3.73 28.70 22.09
C GLN A 55 4.74 28.74 20.91
N HIS A 56 5.92 29.26 21.17
CA HIS A 56 7.01 29.33 20.20
C HIS A 56 8.02 28.24 20.51
N TRP A 57 8.37 27.47 19.49
CA TRP A 57 9.43 26.48 19.55
C TRP A 57 10.48 26.82 18.50
N ASP A 58 11.58 27.41 18.96
CA ASP A 58 12.72 27.75 18.12
C ASP A 58 13.79 26.67 18.26
N THR A 59 14.13 26.03 17.14
CA THR A 59 15.18 25.03 17.03
C THR A 59 16.25 25.55 16.06
N PHE A 60 17.46 25.00 16.12
CA PHE A 60 18.55 25.33 15.18
C PHE A 60 18.15 25.15 13.69
N LEU A 61 17.19 24.27 13.39
CA LEU A 61 16.77 23.95 12.02
C LEU A 61 15.48 24.66 11.58
N PHE A 62 14.59 25.02 12.50
CA PHE A 62 13.28 25.61 12.19
C PHE A 62 12.67 26.28 13.42
N SER A 63 11.74 27.21 13.17
CA SER A 63 10.88 27.83 14.17
C SER A 63 9.43 27.39 13.95
N TYR A 64 8.76 26.93 15.00
CA TYR A 64 7.35 26.53 14.98
C TYR A 64 6.53 27.40 15.94
N ASN A 65 5.37 27.87 15.49
CA ASN A 65 4.42 28.60 16.32
C ASN A 65 3.12 27.80 16.40
N SER A 66 2.72 27.42 17.61
CA SER A 66 1.53 26.60 17.85
C SER A 66 0.21 27.36 17.67
N ARG A 67 0.25 28.68 17.44
CA ARG A 67 -0.89 29.56 17.12
C ARG A 67 -2.13 29.24 17.95
N SER A 68 -3.16 28.61 17.36
CA SER A 68 -4.43 28.31 18.02
C SER A 68 -4.31 27.26 19.15
N TRP A 69 -3.25 26.47 19.18
CA TRP A 69 -3.04 25.40 20.15
C TRP A 69 -2.42 25.88 21.46
N GLY A 70 -1.79 27.07 21.47
CA GLY A 70 -1.21 27.71 22.67
C GLY A 70 0.04 27.05 23.24
N ASP A 71 0.24 25.75 22.97
CA ASP A 71 1.32 24.93 23.50
C ASP A 71 1.91 24.08 22.35
N ALA A 72 3.21 24.25 22.07
CA ALA A 72 3.90 23.49 21.04
C ALA A 72 4.04 22.00 21.39
N ASN A 73 4.18 21.66 22.67
CA ASN A 73 4.24 20.28 23.14
C ASN A 73 2.92 19.55 22.86
N LEU A 74 1.79 20.16 23.22
CA LEU A 74 0.45 19.63 22.94
C LEU A 74 0.23 19.43 21.43
N ALA A 75 0.58 20.43 20.63
CA ALA A 75 0.48 20.38 19.18
C ALA A 75 1.29 19.21 18.59
N MET A 76 2.54 19.03 19.05
CA MET A 76 3.41 17.96 18.60
C MET A 76 2.96 16.58 19.07
N TRP A 77 2.37 16.47 20.26
CA TRP A 77 1.75 15.23 20.74
C TRP A 77 0.58 14.80 19.85
N ILE A 78 -0.33 15.72 19.53
CA ILE A 78 -1.48 15.47 18.64
C ILE A 78 -1.01 15.09 17.24
N LEU A 79 -0.04 15.83 16.70
CA LEU A 79 0.54 15.55 15.39
C LEU A 79 1.19 14.17 15.37
N THR A 80 1.98 13.83 16.38
CA THR A 80 2.62 12.51 16.53
C THR A 80 1.59 11.39 16.59
N GLY A 81 0.48 11.61 17.29
CA GLY A 81 -0.66 10.70 17.34
C GLY A 81 -1.33 10.43 15.99
N LYS A 82 -1.23 11.34 15.02
CA LYS A 82 -1.70 11.14 13.63
C LYS A 82 -0.60 10.59 12.71
N LEU A 83 0.64 11.02 12.91
CA LEU A 83 1.79 10.68 12.09
C LEU A 83 2.24 9.22 12.27
N LEU A 84 2.25 8.70 13.49
CA LEU A 84 2.62 7.31 13.79
C LEU A 84 1.68 6.29 13.13
N PRO A 85 0.34 6.39 13.28
CA PRO A 85 -0.58 5.54 12.55
C PRO A 85 -0.40 5.63 11.03
N LEU A 86 -0.21 6.84 10.48
CA LEU A 86 0.06 7.01 9.06
C LEU A 86 1.34 6.27 8.64
N LEU A 87 2.42 6.39 9.40
CA LEU A 87 3.69 5.70 9.15
C LEU A 87 3.49 4.18 9.13
N PHE A 88 2.76 3.63 10.09
CA PHE A 88 2.46 2.19 10.11
C PHE A 88 1.60 1.74 8.94
N LEU A 89 0.59 2.53 8.56
CA LEU A 89 -0.25 2.22 7.40
C LEU A 89 0.56 2.27 6.09
N VAL A 90 1.47 3.23 5.94
CA VAL A 90 2.37 3.33 4.78
C VAL A 90 3.31 2.13 4.72
N ILE A 91 3.96 1.78 5.84
CA ILE A 91 4.79 0.57 5.92
C ILE A 91 3.95 -0.65 5.56
N TRP A 92 2.74 -0.76 6.11
CA TRP A 92 1.86 -1.89 5.85
C TRP A 92 1.45 -1.96 4.38
N PHE A 93 1.12 -0.84 3.76
CA PHE A 93 0.75 -0.79 2.34
C PHE A 93 1.87 -1.31 1.43
N PHE A 94 3.12 -0.90 1.68
CA PHE A 94 4.26 -1.35 0.85
C PHE A 94 4.74 -2.78 1.17
N THR A 95 4.50 -3.26 2.39
CA THR A 95 4.91 -4.61 2.81
C THR A 95 3.82 -5.66 2.55
N CYS A 96 2.55 -5.26 2.50
CA CYS A 96 1.43 -6.16 2.30
C CYS A 96 1.44 -6.74 0.88
N ARG A 97 1.48 -8.06 0.78
CA ARG A 97 1.39 -8.80 -0.50
C ARG A 97 -0.01 -9.33 -0.79
N HIS A 98 -0.99 -8.98 0.03
CA HIS A 98 -2.37 -9.43 -0.15
C HIS A 98 -3.11 -8.56 -1.17
N TRP A 99 -4.04 -9.15 -1.90
CA TRP A 99 -4.82 -8.48 -2.95
C TRP A 99 -5.67 -7.30 -2.45
N TRP A 100 -6.03 -7.29 -1.17
CA TRP A 100 -6.87 -6.26 -0.55
C TRP A 100 -6.07 -5.05 -0.05
N TYR A 101 -4.73 -5.03 -0.18
CA TYR A 101 -3.88 -3.95 0.37
C TYR A 101 -4.29 -2.53 -0.09
N HIS A 102 -4.95 -2.40 -1.25
CA HIS A 102 -5.53 -1.14 -1.70
C HIS A 102 -6.57 -0.55 -0.74
N ALA A 103 -7.22 -1.36 0.09
CA ALA A 103 -8.11 -0.88 1.15
C ALA A 103 -7.38 0.01 2.16
N ILE A 104 -6.08 -0.22 2.38
CA ILE A 104 -5.22 0.57 3.28
C ILE A 104 -5.05 2.01 2.74
N LEU A 105 -5.26 2.24 1.45
CA LEU A 105 -5.20 3.59 0.87
C LEU A 105 -6.28 4.51 1.45
N VAL A 106 -7.43 3.97 1.87
CA VAL A 106 -8.52 4.75 2.52
C VAL A 106 -8.03 5.40 3.83
N PRO A 107 -7.56 4.65 4.85
CA PRO A 107 -7.06 5.25 6.07
C PRO A 107 -5.77 6.07 5.87
N ILE A 108 -4.88 5.71 4.94
CA ILE A 108 -3.73 6.58 4.58
C ILE A 108 -4.22 7.96 4.16
N THR A 109 -5.21 8.00 3.27
CA THR A 109 -5.78 9.25 2.78
C THR A 109 -6.48 10.02 3.90
N MET A 110 -7.21 9.33 4.77
CA MET A 110 -7.84 9.90 5.95
C MET A 110 -6.82 10.60 6.86
N TYR A 111 -5.76 9.92 7.30
CA TYR A 111 -4.75 10.52 8.17
C TYR A 111 -3.98 11.64 7.49
N THR A 112 -3.72 11.52 6.18
CA THR A 112 -3.09 12.59 5.39
C THR A 112 -3.94 13.86 5.41
N PHE A 113 -5.25 13.74 5.19
CA PHE A 113 -6.16 14.89 5.29
C PHE A 113 -6.17 15.49 6.70
N GLN A 114 -6.19 14.66 7.76
CA GLN A 114 -6.17 15.19 9.12
C GLN A 114 -4.88 15.96 9.46
N ILE A 115 -3.73 15.50 8.97
CA ILE A 115 -2.47 16.23 9.14
C ILE A 115 -2.49 17.53 8.33
N PHE A 116 -3.07 17.52 7.13
CA PHE A 116 -3.20 18.74 6.33
C PHE A 116 -4.12 19.76 7.00
N SER A 117 -5.26 19.32 7.52
CA SER A 117 -6.17 20.17 8.30
C SER A 117 -5.51 20.69 9.59
N PHE A 118 -4.67 19.88 10.24
CA PHE A 118 -3.95 20.29 11.45
C PHE A 118 -3.05 21.52 11.24
N PHE A 119 -2.36 21.63 10.09
CA PHE A 119 -1.51 22.78 9.78
C PHE A 119 -2.28 23.99 9.24
N ASN A 120 -3.55 23.82 8.89
CA ASN A 120 -4.36 24.89 8.33
C ASN A 120 -5.55 25.15 9.26
N ASP A 121 -5.40 26.11 10.18
CA ASP A 121 -6.44 26.46 11.15
C ASP A 121 -7.79 26.88 10.50
N GLU A 122 -7.76 27.38 9.26
CA GLU A 122 -8.94 27.71 8.45
C GLU A 122 -9.62 26.46 7.84
N LEU A 123 -9.00 25.28 7.91
CA LEU A 123 -9.55 24.02 7.41
C LEU A 123 -10.20 23.19 8.52
N ASN A 124 -10.35 23.73 9.75
CA ASN A 124 -11.04 23.04 10.84
C ASN A 124 -12.48 22.63 10.48
N TYR A 125 -13.17 23.34 9.58
CA TYR A 125 -14.49 22.93 9.06
C TYR A 125 -14.43 21.65 8.21
N LEU A 126 -13.29 21.36 7.57
CA LEU A 126 -13.10 20.14 6.78
C LEU A 126 -13.02 18.89 7.67
N ASP A 127 -12.64 19.02 8.94
CA ASP A 127 -12.60 17.89 9.88
C ASP A 127 -14.00 17.34 10.15
N GLN A 128 -15.03 18.21 10.24
CA GLN A 128 -16.42 17.80 10.43
C GLN A 128 -17.02 17.06 9.22
N PHE A 129 -16.62 17.45 8.00
CA PHE A 129 -17.10 16.84 6.75
C PHE A 129 -16.10 15.85 6.14
N GLN A 130 -15.08 15.45 6.89
CA GLN A 130 -13.99 14.61 6.39
C GLN A 130 -14.51 13.33 5.73
N LEU A 131 -15.53 12.70 6.33
CA LEU A 131 -16.14 11.49 5.80
C LEU A 131 -16.77 11.71 4.42
N LEU A 132 -17.41 12.86 4.20
CA LEU A 132 -18.02 13.21 2.90
C LEU A 132 -16.95 13.37 1.82
N TYR A 133 -15.82 14.00 2.12
CA TYR A 133 -14.68 14.11 1.20
C TYR A 133 -13.99 12.76 0.94
N LEU A 134 -14.11 11.80 1.86
CA LEU A 134 -13.54 10.46 1.71
C LEU A 134 -14.43 9.54 0.83
N VAL A 135 -15.73 9.82 0.70
CA VAL A 135 -16.67 9.02 -0.12
C VAL A 135 -16.23 8.85 -1.57
N PRO A 136 -15.84 9.90 -2.32
CA PRO A 136 -15.35 9.75 -3.70
C PRO A 136 -14.12 8.83 -3.80
N ILE A 137 -13.25 8.88 -2.80
CA ILE A 137 -12.02 8.09 -2.76
C ILE A 137 -12.36 6.62 -2.48
N MET A 138 -13.27 6.36 -1.55
CA MET A 138 -13.82 5.02 -1.30
C MET A 138 -14.52 4.46 -2.55
N ALA A 139 -15.26 5.30 -3.29
CA ALA A 139 -15.94 4.91 -4.52
C ALA A 139 -14.98 4.47 -5.63
N ILE A 140 -13.71 4.88 -5.61
CA ILE A 140 -12.67 4.43 -6.54
C ILE A 140 -11.96 3.18 -6.00
N ILE A 141 -11.60 3.20 -4.71
CA ILE A 141 -10.81 2.12 -4.10
C ILE A 141 -11.61 0.82 -4.01
N VAL A 142 -12.87 0.87 -3.58
CA VAL A 142 -13.69 -0.34 -3.39
C VAL A 142 -13.83 -1.12 -4.71
N PRO A 143 -14.23 -0.53 -5.85
CA PRO A 143 -14.25 -1.25 -7.12
C PRO A 143 -12.88 -1.78 -7.55
N SER A 144 -11.79 -1.03 -7.32
CA SER A 144 -10.45 -1.47 -7.71
C SER A 144 -10.04 -2.77 -7.01
N ILE A 145 -10.41 -2.94 -5.73
CA ILE A 145 -10.20 -4.17 -4.96
C ILE A 145 -10.90 -5.38 -5.62
N TYR A 146 -12.15 -5.22 -6.06
CA TYR A 146 -12.90 -6.28 -6.73
C TYR A 146 -12.34 -6.63 -8.11
N LEU A 147 -11.92 -5.62 -8.89
CA LEU A 147 -11.29 -5.84 -10.19
C LEU A 147 -9.97 -6.64 -10.07
N ILE A 148 -9.17 -6.32 -9.05
CA ILE A 148 -7.90 -7.02 -8.80
C ILE A 148 -8.16 -8.46 -8.36
N ARG A 149 -9.14 -8.68 -7.47
CA ARG A 149 -9.56 -10.03 -7.09
C ARG A 149 -10.01 -10.85 -8.30
N ALA A 150 -10.82 -10.27 -9.19
CA ALA A 150 -11.28 -10.94 -10.42
C ALA A 150 -10.11 -11.28 -11.36
N LYS A 151 -9.14 -10.37 -11.49
CA LYS A 151 -7.94 -10.61 -12.31
C LYS A 151 -7.07 -11.73 -11.74
N ILE A 152 -6.92 -11.80 -10.41
CA ILE A 152 -6.19 -12.88 -9.73
C ILE A 152 -6.91 -14.22 -9.93
N PHE A 153 -8.24 -14.26 -9.75
CA PHE A 153 -9.04 -15.46 -9.98
C PHE A 153 -8.93 -15.98 -11.41
N ASN A 154 -9.06 -15.09 -12.40
CA ASN A 154 -8.83 -15.45 -13.80
C ASN A 154 -7.41 -15.99 -14.00
N LYS A 155 -6.39 -15.31 -13.48
CA LYS A 155 -5.00 -15.77 -13.63
C LYS A 155 -4.80 -17.17 -13.04
N ILE A 156 -5.38 -17.50 -11.89
CA ILE A 156 -5.27 -18.83 -11.29
C ILE A 156 -5.98 -19.88 -12.16
N ASN A 157 -7.19 -19.60 -12.62
CA ASN A 157 -7.96 -20.54 -13.45
C ASN A 157 -7.34 -20.79 -14.83
N TYR A 158 -6.60 -19.83 -15.38
CA TYR A 158 -5.92 -19.96 -16.66
C TYR A 158 -4.47 -20.44 -16.52
N ALA A 159 -3.83 -20.27 -15.36
CA ALA A 159 -2.45 -20.72 -15.13
C ALA A 159 -2.33 -22.24 -15.01
N ASP A 160 -3.41 -22.93 -14.61
CA ASP A 160 -3.43 -24.38 -14.42
C ASP A 160 -3.86 -25.15 -15.68
N LYS A 161 -4.33 -24.44 -16.72
CA LYS A 161 -4.76 -25.06 -17.98
C LYS A 161 -3.60 -25.15 -18.96
N SER A 162 -3.48 -26.30 -19.63
CA SER A 162 -2.52 -26.45 -20.73
C SER A 162 -2.96 -25.60 -21.93
N MET A 163 -2.02 -25.24 -22.81
CA MET A 163 -2.33 -24.52 -24.05
C MET A 163 -3.33 -25.30 -24.93
N GLU A 164 -3.27 -26.63 -24.89
CA GLU A 164 -4.19 -27.55 -25.57
C GLU A 164 -5.62 -27.48 -25.00
N GLU A 165 -5.76 -27.43 -23.67
CA GLU A 165 -7.07 -27.30 -23.01
C GLU A 165 -7.71 -25.93 -23.24
N LEU A 166 -6.88 -24.88 -23.31
CA LEU A 166 -7.30 -23.53 -23.68
C LEU A 166 -7.82 -23.50 -25.12
N GLU A 167 -7.08 -24.06 -26.07
CA GLU A 167 -7.49 -24.14 -27.48
C GLU A 167 -8.78 -24.96 -27.64
N ALA A 168 -8.92 -26.10 -26.95
CA ALA A 168 -10.14 -26.89 -26.96
C ALA A 168 -11.35 -26.09 -26.44
N GLU A 169 -11.21 -25.35 -25.34
CA GLU A 169 -12.29 -24.50 -24.81
C GLU A 169 -12.65 -23.35 -25.76
N PHE A 170 -11.66 -22.74 -26.43
CA PHE A 170 -11.87 -21.70 -27.45
C PHE A 170 -12.45 -22.22 -28.77
N MET A 171 -12.27 -23.51 -29.07
CA MET A 171 -12.94 -24.17 -30.20
C MET A 171 -14.39 -24.52 -29.87
N ILE A 172 -14.70 -24.81 -28.60
CA ILE A 172 -16.06 -25.13 -28.14
C ILE A 172 -16.92 -23.86 -27.96
N LYS A 173 -16.33 -22.72 -27.58
CA LYS A 173 -17.06 -21.45 -27.42
C LYS A 173 -17.13 -20.67 -28.74
N PRO A 174 -18.33 -20.21 -29.18
CA PRO A 174 -18.44 -19.45 -30.42
C PRO A 174 -17.67 -18.12 -30.31
N LYS A 175 -16.69 -17.95 -31.20
CA LYS A 175 -15.79 -16.76 -31.23
C LYS A 175 -16.50 -15.47 -31.69
N THR A 176 -17.74 -15.56 -32.17
CA THR A 176 -18.47 -14.45 -32.82
C THR A 176 -19.77 -14.13 -32.08
N LEU A 177 -20.10 -12.84 -31.93
CA LEU A 177 -21.32 -12.37 -31.24
C LEU A 177 -22.61 -13.01 -31.80
N TRP A 178 -22.67 -13.20 -33.12
CA TRP A 178 -23.78 -13.90 -33.80
C TRP A 178 -23.89 -15.39 -33.43
N GLY A 179 -22.77 -16.05 -33.13
CA GLY A 179 -22.75 -17.44 -32.68
C GLY A 179 -23.29 -17.62 -31.26
N LYS A 180 -23.19 -16.59 -30.41
CA LYS A 180 -23.85 -16.57 -29.09
C LYS A 180 -25.35 -16.39 -29.20
N ILE A 181 -25.83 -15.52 -30.11
CA ILE A 181 -27.28 -15.26 -30.27
C ILE A 181 -28.01 -16.51 -30.78
N LYS A 182 -27.41 -17.26 -31.71
CA LYS A 182 -27.97 -18.49 -32.29
C LYS A 182 -28.00 -19.70 -31.34
N GLN A 183 -27.45 -19.59 -30.14
CA GLN A 183 -27.53 -20.65 -29.12
C GLN A 183 -28.76 -20.50 -28.22
N TYR A 184 -29.45 -19.36 -28.26
CA TYR A 184 -30.63 -19.06 -27.43
C TYR A 184 -31.94 -18.98 -28.24
N PHE A 185 -31.88 -19.11 -29.56
CA PHE A 185 -33.01 -19.15 -30.50
C PHE A 185 -32.78 -20.28 -31.50
#